data_AF-A0A959W815-F1
#
_entry.id   AF-A0A959W815-F1
#
_cell.length_a   1.000
_cell.length_b   1.000
_cell.length_c   1.000
_cell.angle_alpha   90.00
_cell.angle_beta   90.00
_cell.angle_gamma   90.00
#
_symmetry.space_group_name_H-M   'P 1'
#
loop_
_entity.id
_entity.type
_entity.pdbx_description
1 polymer ?
#
loop_
_entity_poly.entity_id
_entity_poly.type
_entity_poly.pdbx_seq_one_letter_code
_entity_poly.pdbx_strand_id
1 'polypeptide(L)'
;MTHTVVDGETLSGIAAANGLSTETLASWNGISSDTLLISGTTLSVPSLAETGAAGATTATDPAAATTTDPATTTTTTTTGIAPASWLGSIPSPWGDLYLDAGAAAAWNAMRQQALSDYGVDLYPAGPLSAYRTSTQQGEMYELFLSGAGAPANPPGMSSHELGVSVDLATPEMRTVVDAIGGIYGWGKYEAPNEWWHVTWAGG
;
A
#
# COMPACT_ATOMS: atom_id res chain seq x y z
N MET A 1 14.46 -22.63 7.97
CA MET A 1 13.42 -23.53 7.41
C MET A 1 13.52 -23.52 5.88
N THR A 2 12.95 -24.51 5.18
CA THR A 2 12.84 -24.49 3.70
C THR A 2 11.37 -24.45 3.28
N HIS A 3 11.02 -23.51 2.39
CA HIS A 3 9.68 -23.33 1.83
C HIS A 3 9.72 -23.65 0.33
N THR A 4 8.80 -24.48 -0.16
CA THR A 4 8.66 -24.73 -1.60
C THR A 4 7.54 -23.86 -2.14
N VAL A 5 7.90 -22.94 -3.04
CA VAL A 5 7.01 -22.01 -3.71
C VAL A 5 5.90 -22.78 -4.44
N VAL A 6 4.64 -22.46 -4.16
CA VAL A 6 3.49 -22.94 -4.93
C VAL A 6 3.01 -21.90 -5.95
N ASP A 7 2.16 -22.30 -6.90
CA ASP A 7 1.64 -21.38 -7.91
C ASP A 7 0.92 -20.18 -7.28
N GLY A 8 1.35 -18.97 -7.63
CA GLY A 8 0.81 -17.71 -7.14
C GLY A 8 1.55 -17.08 -5.94
N GLU A 9 2.51 -17.77 -5.32
CA GLU A 9 3.32 -17.16 -4.25
C GLU A 9 4.40 -16.21 -4.79
N THR A 10 4.64 -15.13 -4.05
CA THR A 10 5.65 -14.11 -4.34
C THR A 10 6.72 -14.05 -3.25
N LEU A 11 7.90 -13.52 -3.58
CA LEU A 11 9.01 -13.39 -2.63
C LEU A 11 8.68 -12.46 -1.46
N SER A 12 7.92 -11.40 -1.73
CA SER A 12 7.36 -10.50 -0.72
C SER A 12 6.31 -11.20 0.16
N GLY A 13 5.38 -11.96 -0.42
CA GLY A 13 4.37 -12.71 0.33
C GLY A 13 4.99 -13.75 1.28
N ILE A 14 5.97 -14.54 0.80
CA ILE A 14 6.67 -15.54 1.63
C ILE A 14 7.52 -14.85 2.72
N ALA A 15 8.17 -13.73 2.41
CA ALA A 15 8.93 -12.97 3.40
C ALA A 15 8.00 -12.45 4.52
N ALA A 16 6.89 -11.80 4.15
CA ALA A 16 5.90 -11.26 5.08
C ALA A 16 5.29 -12.34 5.98
N ALA A 17 4.93 -13.50 5.43
CA ALA A 17 4.40 -14.64 6.18
C ALA A 17 5.37 -15.18 7.26
N ASN A 18 6.66 -14.86 7.15
CA ASN A 18 7.70 -15.26 8.10
C ASN A 18 8.29 -14.07 8.89
N GLY A 19 7.67 -12.88 8.80
CA GLY A 19 8.11 -11.66 9.50
C GLY A 19 9.38 -11.01 8.93
N LEU A 20 9.80 -11.40 7.72
CA LEU A 20 11.00 -10.91 7.05
C LEU A 20 10.65 -9.80 6.05
N SER A 21 11.61 -8.93 5.72
CA SER A 21 11.50 -8.09 4.51
C SER A 21 11.84 -8.89 3.26
N THR A 22 11.32 -8.45 2.11
CA THR A 22 11.64 -9.04 0.79
C THR A 22 13.15 -9.07 0.56
N GLU A 23 13.87 -7.97 0.82
CA GLU A 23 15.34 -7.90 0.75
C GLU A 23 16.02 -8.92 1.68
N THR A 24 15.50 -9.15 2.88
CA THR A 24 16.08 -10.10 3.83
C THR A 24 15.94 -11.53 3.31
N LEU A 25 14.76 -11.91 2.82
CA LEU A 25 14.56 -13.24 2.25
C LEU A 25 15.30 -13.41 0.91
N ALA A 26 15.34 -12.36 0.08
CA ALA A 26 16.04 -12.36 -1.20
C ALA A 26 17.55 -12.53 -1.03
N SER A 27 18.18 -11.71 -0.18
CA SER A 27 19.61 -11.79 0.12
C SER A 27 20.00 -13.10 0.79
N TRP A 28 19.15 -13.65 1.67
CA TRP A 28 19.36 -14.98 2.26
C TRP A 28 19.38 -16.11 1.22
N ASN A 29 18.67 -15.95 0.11
CA ASN A 29 18.62 -16.91 -0.99
C ASN A 29 19.54 -16.55 -2.17
N GLY A 30 20.29 -15.44 -2.11
CA GLY A 30 21.16 -14.99 -3.19
C GLY A 30 20.44 -14.55 -4.46
N ILE A 31 19.17 -14.12 -4.35
CA ILE A 31 18.32 -13.66 -5.46
C ILE A 31 18.01 -12.15 -5.33
N SER A 32 17.55 -11.50 -6.40
CA SER A 32 17.05 -10.11 -6.31
C SER A 32 15.72 -10.06 -5.58
N SER A 33 15.39 -8.97 -4.88
CA SER A 33 14.04 -8.78 -4.31
C SER A 33 12.95 -8.67 -5.39
N ASP A 34 13.31 -8.23 -6.61
CA ASP A 34 12.44 -8.21 -7.79
C ASP A 34 12.29 -9.57 -8.50
N THR A 35 12.85 -10.66 -7.94
CA THR A 35 12.83 -11.97 -8.61
C THR A 35 11.41 -12.55 -8.60
N LEU A 36 10.83 -12.71 -9.80
CA LEU A 36 9.64 -13.53 -9.98
C LEU A 36 9.93 -14.98 -9.58
N LEU A 37 9.20 -15.47 -8.58
CA LEU A 37 9.35 -16.84 -8.13
C LEU A 37 8.65 -17.80 -9.08
N ILE A 38 9.32 -18.90 -9.41
CA ILE A 38 8.78 -19.99 -10.20
C ILE A 38 8.28 -21.07 -9.24
N SER A 39 7.07 -21.59 -9.46
CA SER A 39 6.53 -22.68 -8.64
C SER A 39 7.43 -23.92 -8.69
N GLY A 40 7.53 -24.61 -7.55
CA GLY A 40 8.50 -25.68 -7.32
C GLY A 40 9.91 -25.19 -6.91
N THR A 41 10.19 -23.89 -6.92
CA THR A 41 11.45 -23.35 -6.35
C THR A 41 11.47 -23.56 -4.84
N THR A 42 12.59 -24.01 -4.26
CA THR A 42 12.76 -24.08 -2.80
C THR A 42 13.57 -22.90 -2.30
N LEU A 43 12.99 -22.11 -1.39
CA LEU A 43 13.65 -21.02 -0.68
C LEU A 43 14.06 -21.46 0.72
N SER A 44 15.24 -21.04 1.17
CA SER A 44 15.64 -21.04 2.56
C SER A 44 15.06 -19.82 3.27
N VAL A 45 14.21 -20.06 4.26
CA VAL A 45 13.59 -19.02 5.08
C VAL A 45 14.28 -19.00 6.45
N PRO A 46 15.03 -17.95 6.81
CA PRO A 46 15.61 -17.83 8.14
C PRO A 46 14.52 -17.51 9.19
N SER A 47 14.75 -17.92 10.43
CA SER A 47 14.00 -17.39 11.57
C SER A 47 14.50 -15.99 11.96
N LEU A 48 13.65 -15.21 12.62
CA LEU A 48 14.00 -13.87 13.11
C LEU A 48 15.24 -13.85 14.03
N ALA A 49 15.52 -14.96 14.71
CA ALA A 49 16.71 -15.15 15.53
C ALA A 49 17.99 -15.35 14.70
N GLU A 50 17.89 -15.94 13.51
CA GLU A 50 19.03 -16.14 12.59
C GLU A 50 19.37 -14.85 11.82
N THR A 51 18.41 -13.94 11.62
CA THR A 51 18.62 -12.61 11.02
C THR A 51 19.07 -11.53 12.03
N GLY A 52 19.07 -11.84 13.33
CA GLY A 52 19.26 -10.87 14.41
C GLY A 52 20.72 -10.49 14.71
N ALA A 53 21.44 -9.84 13.78
CA ALA A 53 22.81 -9.36 14.04
C ALA A 53 23.25 -8.06 13.33
N ALA A 54 22.33 -7.19 12.88
CA ALA A 54 22.60 -5.77 12.59
C ALA A 54 21.28 -5.00 12.35
N GLY A 55 20.95 -3.91 13.04
CA GLY A 55 21.58 -3.35 14.24
C GLY A 55 20.56 -2.53 15.03
N ALA A 56 20.60 -2.66 16.36
CA ALA A 56 19.78 -1.88 17.27
C ALA A 56 20.69 -1.05 18.18
N THR A 57 20.62 0.28 18.03
CA THR A 57 21.13 1.24 19.03
C THR A 57 20.11 2.38 19.15
N THR A 58 19.15 2.23 20.06
CA THR A 58 19.19 2.83 21.41
C THR A 58 18.43 4.14 21.44
N ALA A 59 17.14 4.05 21.80
CA ALA A 59 16.42 5.18 22.36
C ALA A 59 16.94 5.47 23.77
N THR A 60 17.08 6.74 24.14
CA THR A 60 17.22 7.17 25.53
C THR A 60 16.62 8.56 25.64
N ASP A 61 15.44 8.63 26.26
CA ASP A 61 14.88 9.85 26.85
C ASP A 61 15.24 9.85 28.36
N PRO A 62 15.36 11.02 29.01
CA PRO A 62 14.18 11.49 29.76
C PRO A 62 13.96 13.02 29.75
N ALA A 63 12.80 13.42 29.26
CA ALA A 63 11.80 14.35 29.83
C ALA A 63 12.23 15.59 30.65
N ALA A 64 11.70 16.75 30.25
CA ALA A 64 11.26 17.82 31.17
C ALA A 64 10.07 18.63 30.61
N ALA A 65 8.91 18.50 31.26
CA ALA A 65 7.89 19.49 31.64
C ALA A 65 7.87 20.89 30.94
N THR A 66 6.73 21.54 30.62
CA THR A 66 5.30 21.44 31.02
C THR A 66 4.42 22.19 29.95
N THR A 67 3.09 22.39 29.97
CA THR A 67 1.99 22.31 30.96
C THR A 67 0.61 22.20 30.25
N THR A 68 -0.35 21.48 30.86
CA THR A 68 -1.79 21.83 31.11
C THR A 68 -2.67 22.47 29.99
N ASP A 69 -3.94 22.09 29.69
CA ASP A 69 -4.88 20.97 29.96
C ASP A 69 -6.22 21.27 29.18
N PRO A 70 -7.40 20.63 29.39
CA PRO A 70 -7.88 19.31 28.94
C PRO A 70 -9.02 19.32 27.87
N ALA A 71 -9.40 18.09 27.46
CA ALA A 71 -10.68 17.62 26.88
C ALA A 71 -10.91 17.87 25.36
N THR A 72 -11.35 16.89 24.55
CA THR A 72 -12.03 15.60 24.86
C THR A 72 -11.50 14.43 24.02
N THR A 73 -11.50 13.25 24.64
CA THR A 73 -11.23 11.91 24.10
C THR A 73 -11.72 11.65 22.66
N THR A 74 -10.81 11.26 21.76
CA THR A 74 -11.00 10.13 20.84
C THR A 74 -9.64 9.55 20.47
N THR A 75 -9.47 8.22 20.64
CA THR A 75 -8.24 7.51 20.29
C THR A 75 -8.03 7.53 18.78
N THR A 76 -7.02 8.26 18.31
CA THR A 76 -6.56 8.20 16.91
C THR A 76 -5.12 7.72 16.90
N THR A 77 -4.91 6.42 16.69
CA THR A 77 -3.57 5.87 16.46
C THR A 77 -3.08 6.42 15.13
N THR A 78 -2.23 7.44 15.20
CA THR A 78 -1.65 8.07 14.02
C THR A 78 -0.80 7.05 13.27
N THR A 79 -1.19 6.76 12.02
CA THR A 79 -0.34 6.07 11.06
C THR A 79 0.88 6.97 10.83
N GLY A 80 2.01 6.59 11.43
CA GLY A 80 3.16 7.48 11.65
C GLY A 80 4.50 6.84 11.34
N ILE A 81 4.55 5.92 10.37
CA ILE A 81 5.80 5.62 9.66
C ILE A 81 5.89 6.66 8.53
N ALA A 82 7.01 7.39 8.45
CA ALA A 82 7.24 8.28 7.32
C ALA A 82 7.18 7.46 6.02
N PRO A 83 6.45 7.92 4.99
CA PRO A 83 6.30 7.15 3.75
C PRO A 83 7.67 6.85 3.15
N ALA A 84 7.82 5.69 2.52
CA ALA A 84 9.03 5.34 1.80
C ALA A 84 9.33 6.40 0.74
N SER A 85 10.61 6.73 0.53
CA SER A 85 11.03 7.88 -0.29
C SER A 85 10.61 7.87 -1.78
N TRP A 86 10.07 6.75 -2.27
CA TRP A 86 9.49 6.61 -3.60
C TRP A 86 8.00 6.98 -3.67
N LEU A 87 7.35 7.22 -2.53
CA LEU A 87 5.94 7.61 -2.44
C LEU A 87 5.76 9.13 -2.48
N GLY A 88 4.72 9.58 -3.20
CA GLY A 88 4.19 10.94 -3.14
C GLY A 88 2.88 11.01 -2.35
N SER A 89 2.62 12.16 -1.74
CA SER A 89 1.37 12.43 -1.01
C SER A 89 0.22 12.79 -1.96
N ILE A 90 -0.99 12.29 -1.65
CA ILE A 90 -2.27 12.72 -2.21
C ILE A 90 -3.22 13.14 -1.08
N PRO A 91 -3.86 14.32 -1.15
CA PRO A 91 -4.80 14.75 -0.10
C PRO A 91 -6.07 13.91 -0.05
N SER A 92 -6.59 13.68 1.15
CA SER A 92 -7.91 13.05 1.37
C SER A 92 -8.64 13.65 2.58
N PRO A 93 -9.95 13.38 2.76
CA PRO A 93 -10.71 13.79 3.94
C PRO A 93 -10.17 13.27 5.29
N TRP A 94 -9.32 12.24 5.29
CA TRP A 94 -8.73 11.66 6.50
C TRP A 94 -7.26 12.04 6.70
N GLY A 95 -6.76 13.02 5.93
CA GLY A 95 -5.35 13.41 5.88
C GLY A 95 -4.66 12.93 4.60
N ASP A 96 -3.34 13.08 4.56
CA ASP A 96 -2.54 12.67 3.41
C ASP A 96 -2.47 11.14 3.31
N LEU A 97 -2.82 10.63 2.13
CA LEU A 97 -2.58 9.25 1.71
C LEU A 97 -1.44 9.22 0.70
N TYR A 98 -1.00 8.04 0.29
CA TYR A 98 0.22 7.89 -0.52
C TYR A 98 -0.03 7.08 -1.78
N LEU A 99 0.79 7.32 -2.80
CA LEU A 99 0.90 6.58 -4.05
C LEU A 99 2.38 6.60 -4.48
N ASP A 100 2.77 5.85 -5.50
CA ASP A 100 4.05 6.07 -6.20
C ASP A 100 4.21 7.57 -6.55
N ALA A 101 5.42 8.12 -6.49
CA ALA A 101 5.63 9.56 -6.68
C ALA A 101 5.16 10.09 -8.05
N GLY A 102 5.27 9.28 -9.12
CA GLY A 102 4.75 9.61 -10.44
C GLY A 102 3.22 9.54 -10.47
N ALA A 103 2.65 8.45 -9.95
CA ALA A 103 1.21 8.29 -9.81
C ALA A 103 0.57 9.41 -8.97
N ALA A 104 1.18 9.79 -7.84
CA ALA A 104 0.75 10.88 -6.96
C ALA A 104 0.79 12.24 -7.66
N ALA A 105 1.86 12.53 -8.42
CA ALA A 105 1.95 13.77 -9.19
C ALA A 105 0.86 13.85 -10.26
N ALA A 106 0.65 12.77 -11.00
CA ALA A 106 -0.43 12.64 -11.99
C ALA A 106 -1.83 12.76 -11.36
N TRP A 107 -2.05 12.12 -10.19
CA TRP A 107 -3.30 12.20 -9.45
C TRP A 107 -3.60 13.63 -9.00
N ASN A 108 -2.62 14.31 -8.39
CA ASN A 108 -2.77 15.68 -7.91
C ASN A 108 -3.01 16.68 -9.05
N ALA A 109 -2.48 16.44 -10.24
CA ALA A 109 -2.76 17.23 -11.43
C ALA A 109 -4.18 16.97 -11.98
N MET A 110 -4.58 15.70 -12.10
CA MET A 110 -5.95 15.30 -12.48
C MET A 110 -7.00 15.88 -11.51
N ARG A 111 -6.74 15.81 -10.20
CA ARG A 111 -7.60 16.36 -9.14
C ARG A 111 -7.78 17.87 -9.27
N GLN A 112 -6.73 18.62 -9.62
CA GLN A 112 -6.84 20.06 -9.85
C GLN A 112 -7.71 20.38 -11.07
N GLN A 113 -7.61 19.60 -12.16
CA GLN A 113 -8.52 19.76 -13.30
C GLN A 113 -9.96 19.38 -12.92
N ALA A 114 -10.18 18.27 -12.22
CA ALA A 114 -11.50 17.84 -11.76
C ALA A 114 -12.21 18.92 -10.92
N LEU A 115 -11.49 19.56 -10.00
CA LEU A 115 -11.97 20.69 -9.21
C LEU A 115 -12.29 21.93 -10.06
N SER A 116 -11.51 22.18 -11.11
CA SER A 116 -11.64 23.39 -11.96
C SER A 116 -12.76 23.27 -12.99
N ASP A 117 -12.84 22.13 -13.67
CA ASP A 117 -13.72 21.92 -14.83
C ASP A 117 -15.07 21.29 -14.43
N TYR A 118 -15.09 20.50 -13.36
CA TYR A 118 -16.28 19.75 -12.90
C TYR A 118 -16.76 20.16 -11.51
N GLY A 119 -15.94 20.84 -10.71
CA GLY A 119 -16.24 21.13 -9.30
C GLY A 119 -16.18 19.91 -8.39
N VAL A 120 -15.61 18.78 -8.86
CA VAL A 120 -15.56 17.50 -8.15
C VAL A 120 -14.17 17.31 -7.54
N ASP A 121 -14.12 17.06 -6.23
CA ASP A 121 -12.88 16.68 -5.57
C ASP A 121 -12.62 15.17 -5.74
N LEU A 122 -11.43 14.79 -6.22
CA LEU A 122 -11.03 13.39 -6.38
C LEU A 122 -10.18 12.93 -5.19
N TYR A 123 -10.67 11.94 -4.46
CA TYR A 123 -9.96 11.33 -3.33
C TYR A 123 -10.27 9.82 -3.19
N PRO A 124 -9.37 9.02 -2.58
CA PRO A 124 -9.61 7.60 -2.30
C PRO A 124 -10.83 7.34 -1.41
N ALA A 125 -11.44 6.16 -1.46
CA ALA A 125 -12.62 5.81 -0.65
C ALA A 125 -12.36 5.67 0.86
N GLY A 126 -11.10 5.50 1.26
CA GLY A 126 -10.68 5.38 2.65
C GLY A 126 -9.15 5.24 2.79
N PRO A 127 -8.64 5.08 4.03
CA PRO A 127 -7.19 5.05 4.30
C PRO A 127 -6.39 3.91 3.64
N LEU A 128 -7.06 2.82 3.24
CA LEU A 128 -6.44 1.69 2.52
C LEU A 128 -6.76 1.69 1.01
N SER A 129 -7.47 2.70 0.52
CA SER A 129 -7.92 2.81 -0.87
C SER A 129 -6.91 3.50 -1.80
N ALA A 130 -5.69 3.75 -1.33
CA ALA A 130 -4.55 4.24 -2.13
C ALA A 130 -3.39 3.23 -1.97
N TYR A 131 -2.15 3.68 -1.77
CA TYR A 131 -1.09 2.78 -1.30
C TYR A 131 -1.48 2.07 0.01
N ARG A 132 -1.27 0.76 0.07
CA ARG A 132 -1.36 -0.02 1.31
C ARG A 132 -0.20 -1.00 1.40
N THR A 133 0.32 -1.21 2.61
CA THR A 133 1.43 -2.15 2.81
C THR A 133 0.98 -3.61 2.64
N SER A 134 1.95 -4.50 2.38
CA SER A 134 1.66 -5.94 2.23
C SER A 134 1.06 -6.56 3.49
N THR A 135 1.44 -6.07 4.69
CA THR A 135 0.81 -6.45 5.97
C THR A 135 -0.67 -6.08 5.99
N GLN A 136 -1.03 -4.85 5.61
CA GLN A 136 -2.42 -4.40 5.55
C GLN A 136 -3.24 -5.14 4.49
N GLN A 137 -2.62 -5.48 3.35
CA GLN A 137 -3.24 -6.37 2.34
C GLN A 137 -3.48 -7.78 2.92
N GLY A 138 -2.56 -8.29 3.76
CA GLY A 138 -2.71 -9.56 4.47
C GLY A 138 -3.86 -9.56 5.46
N GLU A 139 -3.95 -8.55 6.32
CA GLU A 139 -5.07 -8.37 7.25
C GLU A 139 -6.43 -8.32 6.52
N MET A 140 -6.49 -7.60 5.38
CA MET A 140 -7.68 -7.60 4.51
C MET A 140 -7.97 -8.97 3.89
N TYR A 141 -6.95 -9.72 3.47
CA TYR A 141 -7.10 -11.04 2.89
C TYR A 141 -7.57 -12.09 3.91
N GLU A 142 -7.08 -12.03 5.15
CA GLU A 142 -7.56 -12.87 6.26
C GLU A 142 -9.03 -12.56 6.62
N LEU A 143 -9.41 -11.28 6.63
CA LEU A 143 -10.81 -10.88 6.79
C LEU A 143 -11.69 -11.39 5.64
N PHE A 144 -11.20 -11.34 4.40
CA PHE A 144 -11.90 -11.92 3.24
C PHE A 144 -12.08 -13.44 3.38
N LEU A 145 -11.02 -14.18 3.68
CA LEU A 145 -11.05 -15.64 3.84
C LEU A 145 -11.96 -16.10 5.00
N SER A 146 -12.06 -15.31 6.07
CA SER A 146 -12.98 -15.56 7.18
C SER A 146 -14.42 -15.12 6.90
N GLY A 147 -14.70 -14.51 5.74
CA GLY A 147 -16.02 -13.99 5.37
C GLY A 147 -16.44 -12.72 6.11
N ALA A 148 -15.52 -12.08 6.84
CA ALA A 148 -15.73 -10.86 7.61
C ALA A 148 -15.34 -9.58 6.85
N GLY A 149 -14.58 -9.70 5.75
CA GLY A 149 -14.06 -8.61 4.94
C GLY A 149 -14.61 -8.57 3.51
N ALA A 150 -14.37 -7.44 2.84
CA ALA A 150 -14.58 -7.30 1.41
C ALA A 150 -13.60 -8.18 0.61
N PRO A 151 -13.89 -8.52 -0.67
CA PRO A 151 -12.95 -9.20 -1.55
C PRO A 151 -11.57 -8.53 -1.56
N ALA A 152 -10.53 -9.33 -1.39
CA ALA A 152 -9.15 -8.89 -1.36
C ALA A 152 -8.27 -9.94 -2.05
N ASN A 153 -7.28 -9.46 -2.82
CA ASN A 153 -6.24 -10.33 -3.38
C ASN A 153 -5.28 -10.80 -2.26
N PRO A 154 -4.55 -11.92 -2.46
CA PRO A 154 -3.42 -12.27 -1.61
C PRO A 154 -2.35 -11.14 -1.57
N PRO A 155 -1.57 -11.03 -0.48
CA PRO A 155 -0.42 -10.13 -0.42
C PRO A 155 0.59 -10.37 -1.55
N GLY A 156 1.15 -9.28 -2.08
CA GLY A 156 2.01 -9.27 -3.26
C GLY A 156 1.25 -9.37 -4.59
N MET A 157 -0.09 -9.41 -4.59
CA MET A 157 -0.94 -9.45 -5.79
C MET A 157 -1.90 -8.25 -5.90
N SER A 158 -1.74 -7.23 -5.05
CA SER A 158 -2.56 -6.02 -5.07
C SER A 158 -1.79 -4.86 -5.69
N SER A 159 -2.35 -4.21 -6.72
CA SER A 159 -1.76 -3.01 -7.34
C SER A 159 -1.70 -1.80 -6.38
N HIS A 160 -2.46 -1.83 -5.28
CA HIS A 160 -2.30 -0.91 -4.16
C HIS A 160 -0.98 -1.08 -3.38
N GLU A 161 -0.38 -2.27 -3.37
CA GLU A 161 0.95 -2.48 -2.76
C GLU A 161 2.08 -1.84 -3.59
N LEU A 162 1.80 -1.55 -4.87
CA LEU A 162 2.70 -0.80 -5.76
C LEU A 162 2.44 0.71 -5.71
N GLY A 163 1.40 1.16 -5.01
CA GLY A 163 1.03 2.58 -4.94
C GLY A 163 0.53 3.15 -6.27
N VAL A 164 0.08 2.33 -7.21
CA VAL A 164 -0.41 2.79 -8.53
C VAL A 164 -1.94 2.78 -8.67
N SER A 165 -2.66 2.41 -7.61
CA SER A 165 -4.13 2.24 -7.66
C SER A 165 -4.87 3.03 -6.60
N VAL A 166 -6.07 3.49 -6.98
CA VAL A 166 -7.02 4.18 -6.10
C VAL A 166 -8.41 3.55 -6.24
N ASP A 167 -9.04 3.23 -5.11
CA ASP A 167 -10.48 2.95 -5.06
C ASP A 167 -11.23 4.26 -4.85
N LEU A 168 -12.12 4.63 -5.77
CA LEU A 168 -12.88 5.89 -5.73
C LEU A 168 -14.06 5.85 -4.77
N ALA A 169 -14.30 6.96 -4.06
CA ALA A 169 -15.39 7.05 -3.07
C ALA A 169 -16.80 7.08 -3.70
N THR A 170 -16.96 7.64 -4.91
CA THR A 170 -18.28 7.82 -5.55
C THR A 170 -18.28 7.55 -7.07
N PRO A 171 -19.41 7.14 -7.66
CA PRO A 171 -19.56 7.00 -9.12
C PRO A 171 -19.39 8.32 -9.89
N GLU A 172 -19.61 9.46 -9.24
CA GLU A 172 -19.38 10.79 -9.81
C GLU A 172 -17.89 11.03 -10.06
N MET A 173 -17.03 10.73 -9.07
CA MET A 173 -15.58 10.76 -9.26
C MET A 173 -15.15 9.83 -10.40
N ARG A 174 -15.75 8.63 -10.49
CA ARG A 174 -15.43 7.69 -11.57
C ARG A 174 -15.80 8.24 -12.95
N THR A 175 -16.93 8.94 -13.04
CA THR A 175 -17.36 9.62 -14.28
C THR A 175 -16.36 10.69 -14.72
N VAL A 176 -15.78 11.44 -13.76
CA VAL A 176 -14.72 12.43 -14.05
C VAL A 176 -13.41 11.75 -14.45
N VAL A 177 -12.98 10.70 -13.75
CA VAL A 177 -11.76 9.94 -14.11
C VAL A 177 -11.90 9.28 -15.49
N ASP A 178 -13.08 8.77 -15.86
CA ASP A 178 -13.32 8.25 -17.22
C ASP A 178 -13.27 9.35 -18.30
N ALA A 179 -13.56 10.61 -17.94
CA ALA A 179 -13.55 11.74 -18.87
C ALA A 179 -12.15 12.36 -19.09
N ILE A 180 -11.35 12.50 -18.02
CA ILE A 180 -10.04 13.19 -18.08
C ILE A 180 -8.83 12.34 -17.66
N GLY A 181 -9.03 11.19 -16.99
CA GLY A 181 -7.94 10.43 -16.39
C GLY A 181 -6.88 9.95 -17.37
N GLY A 182 -7.28 9.61 -18.61
CA GLY A 182 -6.37 9.19 -19.66
C GLY A 182 -5.32 10.24 -20.06
N ILE A 183 -5.55 11.53 -19.78
CA ILE A 183 -4.57 12.62 -19.97
C ILE A 183 -3.41 12.48 -18.97
N TYR A 184 -3.67 11.88 -17.81
CA TYR A 184 -2.76 11.73 -16.68
C TYR A 184 -2.29 10.28 -16.48
N GLY A 185 -2.59 9.37 -17.42
CA GLY A 185 -2.29 7.94 -17.30
C GLY A 185 -3.19 7.16 -16.33
N TRP A 186 -4.25 7.77 -15.80
CA TRP A 186 -5.20 7.15 -14.88
C TRP A 186 -6.39 6.55 -15.64
N GLY A 187 -6.79 5.33 -15.31
CA GLY A 187 -7.94 4.72 -15.97
C GLY A 187 -8.33 3.35 -15.43
N LYS A 188 -9.28 2.71 -16.12
CA LYS A 188 -9.79 1.39 -15.75
C LYS A 188 -9.10 0.30 -16.56
N TYR A 189 -7.99 -0.22 -16.05
CA TYR A 189 -7.16 -1.24 -16.74
C TYR A 189 -7.28 -2.65 -16.15
N GLU A 190 -7.64 -2.78 -14.87
CA GLU A 190 -7.82 -4.05 -14.17
C GLU A 190 -9.13 -4.11 -13.36
N ALA A 191 -9.39 -5.23 -12.67
CA ALA A 191 -10.55 -5.45 -11.80
C ALA A 191 -11.90 -5.04 -12.44
N PRO A 192 -12.31 -5.63 -13.59
CA PRO A 192 -13.40 -5.11 -14.44
C PRO A 192 -14.77 -5.00 -13.76
N ASN A 193 -15.02 -5.74 -12.68
CA ASN A 193 -16.27 -5.70 -11.91
C ASN A 193 -16.27 -4.63 -10.80
N GLU A 194 -15.12 -4.02 -10.52
CA GLU A 194 -14.91 -3.05 -9.45
C GLU A 194 -14.94 -1.64 -10.03
N TRP A 195 -16.12 -1.03 -10.14
CA TRP A 195 -16.24 0.28 -10.81
C TRP A 195 -15.41 1.38 -10.13
N TRP A 196 -15.15 1.25 -8.83
CA TRP A 196 -14.38 2.20 -8.01
C TRP A 196 -12.88 2.17 -8.31
N HIS A 197 -12.33 1.00 -8.63
CA HIS A 197 -10.89 0.79 -8.71
C HIS A 197 -10.31 1.35 -10.01
N VAL A 198 -9.36 2.28 -9.93
CA VAL A 198 -8.62 2.85 -11.07
C VAL A 198 -7.12 2.72 -10.85
N THR A 199 -6.39 2.53 -11.94
CA THR A 199 -4.94 2.22 -11.94
C THR A 199 -4.21 3.25 -12.79
N TRP A 200 -3.00 3.61 -12.40
CA TRP A 200 -2.08 4.44 -13.16
C TRP A 200 -1.19 3.56 -14.05
N ALA A 201 -1.19 3.84 -15.36
CA ALA A 201 -0.45 3.09 -16.38
C ALA A 201 0.82 3.81 -16.89
N GLY A 202 1.18 4.94 -16.28
CA GLY A 202 2.22 5.85 -16.80
C GLY A 202 1.65 6.94 -17.72
N GLY A 203 2.40 8.03 -17.88
CA GLY A 203 2.10 9.18 -18.76
C GLY A 203 3.38 9.87 -19.22
#